data_AF-A0A523NF45-F1
#
_entry.id   AF-A0A523NF45-F1
#
_cell.length_a   1.000
_cell.length_b   1.000
_cell.length_c   1.000
_cell.angle_alpha   90.00
_cell.angle_beta   90.00
_cell.angle_gamma   90.00
#
_symmetry.space_group_name_H-M   'P 1'
#
loop_
_entity.id
_entity.type
_entity.pdbx_description
1 polymer ?
#
loop_
_entity_poly.entity_id
_entity_poly.type
_entity_poly.pdbx_seq_one_letter_code
_entity_poly.pdbx_strand_id
1 'polypeptide(L)'
;MERADPASYSPGVLRRLAIAAQLDREAFFAEHARWRRSYGDRVEAVVLAEGTRRQVDGVRVAPLEVWTFFRHHPDGPFPTRRRRVPAARDPWKRILSEPSLAGRPLTLVSVSIEADRFDDAELVVRRYLMTGKTTSARRLANGRVIMLEPAQTRGRAVWQPRESELNIEC
;
A
#
# COMPACT_ATOMS: atom_id res chain seq x y z
N MET A 1 26.07 -6.06 15.09
CA MET A 1 25.66 -4.67 15.37
C MET A 1 24.51 -4.35 14.43
N GLU A 2 23.29 -4.62 14.89
CA GLU A 2 22.06 -4.53 14.09
C GLU A 2 21.75 -3.05 13.85
N ARG A 3 21.95 -2.57 12.61
CA ARG A 3 21.62 -1.20 12.24
C ARG A 3 20.11 -1.03 12.41
N ALA A 4 19.71 -0.10 13.29
CA ALA A 4 18.32 0.26 13.49
C ALA A 4 17.68 0.61 12.13
N ASP A 5 16.61 -0.11 11.81
CA ASP A 5 15.83 0.02 10.58
C ASP A 5 15.21 1.44 10.52
N PRO A 6 15.60 2.31 9.55
CA PRO A 6 15.41 3.77 9.65
C PRO A 6 13.96 4.26 9.50
N ALA A 7 12.96 3.38 9.49
CA ALA A 7 11.54 3.73 9.61
C ALA A 7 10.73 2.58 10.23
N SER A 8 10.99 2.23 11.49
CA SER A 8 10.12 1.30 12.21
C SER A 8 8.80 2.01 12.56
N TYR A 9 7.73 1.69 11.83
CA TYR A 9 6.38 2.12 12.18
C TYR A 9 5.88 1.33 13.39
N SER A 10 5.28 2.03 14.36
CA SER A 10 4.69 1.32 15.49
C SER A 10 3.55 0.39 15.03
N PRO A 11 3.30 -0.73 15.74
CA PRO A 11 2.20 -1.62 15.41
C PRO A 11 0.84 -0.91 15.35
N GLY A 12 0.64 0.09 16.23
CA GLY A 12 -0.55 0.93 16.24
C GLY A 12 -0.72 1.75 14.96
N VAL A 13 0.38 2.32 14.43
CA VAL A 13 0.36 3.02 13.14
C VAL A 13 0.00 2.08 11.99
N LEU A 14 0.64 0.92 11.91
CA LEU A 14 0.37 -0.05 10.84
C LEU A 14 -1.08 -0.53 10.87
N ARG A 15 -1.63 -0.79 12.06
CA ARG A 15 -3.04 -1.16 12.24
C ARG A 15 -3.96 -0.03 11.76
N ARG A 16 -3.66 1.22 12.07
CA ARG A 16 -4.42 2.39 11.64
C ARG A 16 -4.44 2.55 10.12
N LEU A 17 -3.30 2.35 9.46
CA LEU A 17 -3.23 2.38 8.00
C LEU A 17 -4.04 1.25 7.35
N ALA A 18 -4.02 0.04 7.93
CA ALA A 18 -4.86 -1.06 7.47
C ALA A 18 -6.36 -0.72 7.59
N ILE A 19 -6.79 -0.18 8.74
CA ILE A 19 -8.18 0.25 8.94
C ILE A 19 -8.57 1.35 7.94
N ALA A 20 -7.69 2.32 7.66
CA ALA A 20 -7.98 3.36 6.69
C ALA A 20 -8.22 2.78 5.27
N ALA A 21 -7.41 1.79 4.86
CA ALA A 21 -7.63 1.08 3.60
C ALA A 21 -8.94 0.28 3.60
N GLN A 22 -9.27 -0.40 4.71
CA GLN A 22 -10.53 -1.12 4.84
C GLN A 22 -11.74 -0.20 4.69
N LEU A 23 -11.76 0.90 5.44
CA LEU A 23 -12.88 1.84 5.40
C LEU A 23 -13.04 2.48 4.02
N ASP A 24 -11.95 2.75 3.31
CA ASP A 24 -12.01 3.21 1.92
C ASP A 24 -12.63 2.19 0.95
N ARG A 25 -12.31 0.90 1.10
CA ARG A 25 -12.93 -0.17 0.32
C ARG A 25 -14.42 -0.29 0.62
N GLU A 26 -14.79 -0.30 1.89
CA GLU A 26 -16.20 -0.41 2.29
C GLU A 26 -17.03 0.78 1.80
N ALA A 27 -16.49 2.00 1.87
CA ALA A 27 -17.15 3.18 1.32
C ALA A 27 -17.35 3.07 -0.19
N PHE A 28 -16.31 2.67 -0.93
CA PHE A 28 -16.41 2.42 -2.37
C PHE A 28 -17.44 1.36 -2.70
N PHE A 29 -17.48 0.27 -1.94
CA PHE A 29 -18.42 -0.81 -2.18
C PHE A 29 -19.86 -0.46 -1.82
N ALA A 30 -20.08 0.37 -0.80
CA ALA A 30 -21.40 0.90 -0.47
C ALA A 30 -21.96 1.77 -1.61
N GLU A 31 -21.11 2.59 -2.24
CA GLU A 31 -21.48 3.42 -3.39
C GLU A 31 -21.63 2.60 -4.69
N HIS A 32 -20.97 1.43 -4.78
CA HIS A 32 -20.92 0.64 -6.00
C HIS A 32 -21.12 -0.87 -5.75
N ALA A 33 -22.37 -1.27 -5.54
CA ALA A 33 -22.76 -2.65 -5.24
C ALA A 33 -22.23 -3.70 -6.25
N ARG A 34 -22.08 -3.35 -7.54
CA ARG A 34 -21.48 -4.26 -8.53
C ARG A 34 -20.06 -4.69 -8.15
N TRP A 35 -19.26 -3.75 -7.66
CA TRP A 35 -17.87 -4.02 -7.26
C TRP A 35 -17.81 -4.77 -5.93
N ARG A 36 -18.75 -4.52 -5.00
CA ARG A 36 -18.90 -5.33 -3.79
C ARG A 36 -19.09 -6.81 -4.14
N ARG A 37 -19.93 -7.09 -5.13
CA ARG A 37 -20.25 -8.46 -5.56
C ARG A 37 -19.03 -9.15 -6.18
N SER A 38 -18.32 -8.47 -7.08
CA SER A 38 -17.19 -9.08 -7.78
C SER A 38 -15.91 -9.12 -6.95
N TYR A 39 -15.66 -8.15 -6.07
CA TYR A 39 -14.35 -7.96 -5.42
C TYR A 39 -14.36 -7.95 -3.89
N GLY A 40 -15.54 -8.05 -3.27
CA GLY A 40 -15.68 -7.92 -1.82
C GLY A 40 -15.01 -9.01 -1.00
N ASP A 41 -14.71 -10.16 -1.60
CA ASP A 41 -13.99 -11.28 -0.99
C ASP A 41 -12.61 -11.51 -1.63
N ARG A 42 -12.16 -10.58 -2.48
CA ARG A 42 -10.98 -10.72 -3.36
C ARG A 42 -9.74 -9.96 -2.91
N VAL A 43 -9.71 -9.42 -1.70
CA VAL A 43 -8.51 -8.75 -1.17
C VAL A 43 -7.45 -9.81 -0.92
N GLU A 44 -6.33 -9.73 -1.64
CA GLU A 44 -5.19 -10.64 -1.49
C GLU A 44 -4.16 -10.07 -0.52
N ALA A 45 -3.88 -8.77 -0.64
CA ALA A 45 -2.92 -8.10 0.22
C ALA A 45 -3.25 -6.61 0.37
N VAL A 46 -2.85 -6.06 1.51
CA VAL A 46 -2.74 -4.62 1.71
C VAL A 46 -1.34 -4.30 2.17
N VAL A 47 -0.71 -3.31 1.55
CA VAL A 47 0.68 -2.94 1.86
C VAL A 47 0.84 -1.43 2.00
N LEU A 48 1.80 -1.03 2.82
CA LEU A 48 2.36 0.30 2.83
C LEU A 48 3.57 0.32 1.89
N ALA A 49 3.54 1.19 0.90
CA ALA A 49 4.67 1.46 0.02
C ALA A 49 5.36 2.75 0.43
N GLU A 50 6.62 2.64 0.82
CA GLU A 50 7.48 3.78 1.08
C GLU A 50 8.06 4.28 -0.24
N GLY A 51 7.53 5.40 -0.73
CA GLY A 51 8.01 6.03 -1.95
C GLY A 51 9.19 6.97 -1.73
N THR A 52 9.71 7.49 -2.85
CA THR A 52 10.71 8.56 -2.86
C THR A 52 10.22 9.77 -2.07
N ARG A 53 11.08 10.24 -1.16
CA ARG A 53 10.83 11.41 -0.32
C ARG A 53 10.59 12.63 -1.22
N ARG A 54 9.56 13.42 -0.92
CA ARG A 54 9.25 14.66 -1.66
C ARG A 54 9.65 15.86 -0.82
N GLN A 55 10.04 16.94 -1.48
CA GLN A 55 10.24 18.23 -0.83
C GLN A 55 8.93 19.02 -0.90
N VAL A 56 8.41 19.41 0.25
CA VAL A 56 7.23 20.28 0.41
C VAL A 56 7.67 21.41 1.32
N ASP A 57 7.65 22.65 0.84
CA ASP A 57 8.06 23.85 1.59
C ASP A 57 9.46 23.74 2.22
N GLY A 58 10.43 23.15 1.49
CA GLY A 58 11.79 22.93 2.00
C GLY A 58 11.93 21.74 2.95
N VAL A 59 10.82 21.13 3.39
CA VAL A 59 10.81 19.97 4.28
C VAL A 59 10.70 18.68 3.47
N ARG A 60 11.55 17.71 3.78
CA ARG A 60 11.53 16.39 3.13
C ARG A 60 10.45 15.52 3.78
N VAL A 61 9.29 15.42 3.15
CA VAL A 61 8.15 14.62 3.59
C VAL A 61 8.02 13.36 2.74
N ALA A 62 7.96 12.19 3.38
CA ALA A 62 7.65 10.94 2.70
C ALA A 62 6.12 10.74 2.67
N PRO A 63 5.45 10.83 1.51
CA PRO A 63 4.03 10.51 1.43
C PRO A 63 3.78 9.06 1.84
N LEU A 64 2.63 8.80 2.46
CA LEU A 64 2.16 7.47 2.79
C LEU A 64 1.32 6.96 1.63
N GLU A 65 1.67 5.82 1.06
CA GLU A 65 0.87 5.22 0.00
C GLU A 65 0.47 3.80 0.41
N VAL A 66 -0.82 3.57 0.60
CA VAL A 66 -1.36 2.27 0.97
C VAL A 66 -2.03 1.65 -0.24
N TRP A 67 -1.60 0.45 -0.60
CA TRP A 67 -2.06 -0.30 -1.75
C TRP A 67 -2.91 -1.48 -1.30
N THR A 68 -4.11 -1.60 -1.84
CA THR A 68 -4.92 -2.81 -1.78
C THR A 68 -4.78 -3.54 -3.11
N PHE A 69 -4.34 -4.80 -3.04
CA PHE A 69 -4.29 -5.73 -4.15
C PHE A 69 -5.47 -6.67 -4.10
N PHE A 70 -6.24 -6.69 -5.17
CA PHE A 70 -7.31 -7.64 -5.38
C PHE A 70 -6.88 -8.75 -6.34
N ARG A 71 -7.30 -9.99 -6.14
CA ARG A 71 -7.21 -11.01 -7.20
C ARG A 71 -8.17 -10.64 -8.33
N HIS A 72 -7.79 -10.89 -9.57
CA HIS A 72 -8.67 -10.72 -10.72
C HIS A 72 -10.00 -11.48 -10.54
N HIS A 73 -11.08 -10.87 -11.02
CA HIS A 73 -12.37 -11.53 -11.19
C HIS A 73 -12.48 -12.06 -12.62
N PRO A 74 -13.05 -13.26 -12.85
CA PRO A 74 -13.24 -13.82 -14.20
C PRO A 74 -13.99 -12.88 -15.16
N ASP A 75 -15.05 -12.23 -14.68
CA ASP A 75 -15.84 -11.27 -15.46
C ASP A 75 -15.12 -9.94 -15.78
N GLY A 76 -13.88 -9.75 -15.32
CA GLY A 76 -13.05 -8.61 -15.70
C GLY A 76 -12.32 -7.94 -14.53
N PRO A 77 -11.29 -7.13 -14.83
CA PRO A 77 -10.44 -6.50 -13.82
C PRO A 77 -11.18 -5.44 -13.01
N PHE A 78 -10.69 -5.18 -11.79
CA PHE A 78 -11.10 -4.06 -10.96
C PHE A 78 -10.81 -2.74 -11.71
N PRO A 79 -11.53 -1.63 -11.44
CA PRO A 79 -11.25 -0.36 -12.10
C PRO A 79 -9.76 -0.03 -12.09
N THR A 80 -9.25 0.33 -13.26
CA THR A 80 -7.84 0.59 -13.47
C THR A 80 -7.35 1.65 -12.49
N ARG A 81 -6.54 1.22 -11.51
CA ARG A 81 -5.84 2.07 -10.53
C ARG A 81 -6.75 3.12 -9.88
N ARG A 82 -7.75 2.68 -9.12
CA ARG A 82 -8.52 3.58 -8.27
C ARG A 82 -7.60 4.21 -7.23
N ARG A 83 -7.40 5.53 -7.34
CA ARG A 83 -6.59 6.32 -6.42
C ARG A 83 -7.50 7.28 -5.67
N ARG A 84 -7.35 7.37 -4.36
CA ARG A 84 -8.07 8.30 -3.51
C ARG A 84 -7.14 9.00 -2.53
N VAL A 85 -7.33 10.30 -2.38
CA VAL A 85 -6.72 11.09 -1.31
C VAL A 85 -7.85 11.40 -0.31
N PRO A 86 -7.70 11.06 0.98
CA PRO A 86 -8.75 11.34 1.96
C PRO A 86 -9.10 12.82 2.05
N ALA A 87 -10.40 13.14 2.02
CA ALA A 87 -10.90 14.51 2.15
C ALA A 87 -10.77 15.01 3.61
N ALA A 88 -10.89 16.33 3.81
CA ALA A 88 -10.75 16.92 5.14
C ALA A 88 -11.80 16.44 6.16
N ARG A 89 -13.00 16.09 5.68
CA ARG A 89 -14.13 15.64 6.51
C ARG A 89 -14.25 14.13 6.61
N ASP A 90 -13.31 13.40 6.03
CA ASP A 90 -13.34 11.94 6.06
C ASP A 90 -13.23 11.44 7.50
N PRO A 91 -14.10 10.51 7.95
CA PRO A 91 -14.07 9.98 9.32
C PRO A 91 -12.72 9.36 9.69
N TRP A 92 -12.03 8.79 8.70
CA TRP A 92 -10.72 8.16 8.83
C TRP A 92 -9.56 9.17 8.98
N LYS A 93 -9.75 10.48 8.83
CA LYS A 93 -8.67 11.45 9.15
C LYS A 93 -8.28 11.40 10.63
N ARG A 94 -9.20 11.06 11.53
CA ARG A 94 -8.91 10.85 12.96
C ARG A 94 -7.98 9.66 13.19
N ILE A 95 -7.99 8.66 12.30
CA ILE A 95 -7.03 7.55 12.34
C ILE A 95 -5.62 8.05 11.99
N LEU A 96 -5.50 9.14 11.24
CA LEU A 96 -4.23 9.77 10.85
C LEU A 96 -3.80 10.90 11.79
N SER A 97 -4.53 11.17 12.87
CA SER A 97 -4.14 12.18 13.88
C SER A 97 -3.03 11.71 14.81
N GLU A 98 -2.49 10.50 14.59
CA GLU A 98 -1.28 10.03 15.26
C GLU A 98 -0.11 10.96 14.92
N PRO A 99 0.65 11.48 15.91
CA PRO A 99 1.72 12.44 15.67
C PRO A 99 2.75 11.99 14.63
N SER A 100 3.08 10.70 14.57
CA SER A 100 4.02 10.13 13.59
C SER A 100 3.52 10.12 12.14
N LEU A 101 2.22 10.36 11.92
CA LEU A 101 1.58 10.46 10.60
C LEU A 101 1.19 11.90 10.25
N ALA A 102 1.27 12.83 11.21
CA ALA A 102 0.88 14.21 11.03
C ALA A 102 1.67 14.87 9.88
N GLY A 103 0.97 15.63 9.03
CA GLY A 103 1.57 16.33 7.88
C GLY A 103 1.97 15.42 6.70
N ARG A 104 1.86 14.09 6.82
CA ARG A 104 2.18 13.16 5.72
C ARG A 104 0.93 12.93 4.85
N PRO A 105 0.95 13.25 3.54
CA PRO A 105 -0.17 12.94 2.67
C PRO A 105 -0.39 11.43 2.58
N LEU A 106 -1.60 10.95 2.86
CA LEU A 106 -2.01 9.57 2.61
C LEU A 106 -2.66 9.45 1.24
N THR A 107 -2.20 8.51 0.43
CA THR A 107 -2.87 8.07 -0.79
C THR A 107 -3.28 6.61 -0.63
N LEU A 108 -4.55 6.31 -0.91
CA LEU A 108 -5.08 4.96 -0.96
C LEU A 108 -5.21 4.54 -2.42
N VAL A 109 -4.65 3.39 -2.78
CA VAL A 109 -4.67 2.85 -4.13
C VAL A 109 -5.25 1.45 -4.12
N SER A 110 -6.11 1.16 -5.08
CA SER A 110 -6.65 -0.18 -5.30
C SER A 110 -6.36 -0.62 -6.73
N VAL A 111 -5.83 -1.82 -6.87
CA VAL A 111 -5.57 -2.48 -8.16
C VAL A 111 -5.94 -3.94 -8.08
N SER A 112 -6.17 -4.56 -9.24
CA SER A 112 -6.31 -6.00 -9.32
C SER A 112 -5.14 -6.62 -10.07
N ILE A 113 -4.73 -7.81 -9.64
CA ILE A 113 -3.54 -8.53 -10.10
C ILE A 113 -3.87 -10.00 -10.32
N GLU A 114 -3.02 -10.66 -11.12
CA GLU A 114 -3.05 -12.11 -11.29
C GLU A 114 -2.61 -12.78 -9.98
N ALA A 115 -3.53 -13.50 -9.34
CA ALA A 115 -3.32 -14.25 -8.10
C ALA A 115 -4.41 -15.31 -7.93
N ASP A 116 -4.06 -16.45 -7.33
CA ASP A 116 -5.00 -17.50 -6.98
C ASP A 116 -5.46 -17.37 -5.51
N ARG A 117 -6.65 -17.92 -5.20
CA ARG A 117 -7.28 -17.80 -3.85
C ARG A 117 -6.40 -18.32 -2.70
N PHE A 118 -5.52 -19.27 -3.00
CA PHE A 118 -4.65 -19.91 -2.01
C PHE A 118 -3.19 -19.50 -2.15
N ASP A 119 -2.92 -18.51 -3.01
CA ASP A 119 -1.58 -17.97 -3.10
C ASP A 119 -1.18 -17.30 -1.77
N ASP A 120 0.11 -17.37 -1.47
CA ASP A 120 0.68 -16.59 -0.37
C ASP A 120 0.69 -15.10 -0.73
N ALA A 121 0.09 -14.28 0.13
CA ALA A 121 -0.06 -12.85 -0.08
C ALA A 121 1.29 -12.12 -0.25
N GLU A 122 2.33 -12.50 0.51
CA GLU A 122 3.65 -11.90 0.38
C GLU A 122 4.27 -12.26 -0.99
N LEU A 123 4.17 -13.52 -1.40
CA LEU A 123 4.67 -13.98 -2.70
C LEU A 123 3.95 -13.31 -3.87
N VAL A 124 2.64 -13.10 -3.78
CA VAL A 124 1.85 -12.38 -4.80
C VAL A 124 2.34 -10.95 -4.96
N VAL A 125 2.53 -10.22 -3.86
CA VAL A 125 3.06 -8.85 -3.91
C VAL A 125 4.49 -8.85 -4.47
N ARG A 126 5.36 -9.77 -4.03
CA ARG A 126 6.72 -9.89 -4.59
C ARG A 126 6.70 -10.12 -6.09
N ARG A 127 5.86 -11.04 -6.56
CA ARG A 127 5.70 -11.35 -7.99
C ARG A 127 5.27 -10.11 -8.78
N TYR A 128 4.29 -9.36 -8.28
CA TYR A 128 3.86 -8.11 -8.89
C TYR A 128 5.00 -7.08 -9.02
N LEU A 129 5.82 -6.94 -7.97
CA LEU A 129 6.95 -6.00 -7.96
C LEU A 129 8.09 -6.46 -8.89
N MET A 130 8.46 -7.74 -8.82
CA MET A 130 9.54 -8.33 -9.64
C MET A 130 9.24 -8.27 -11.13
N THR A 131 8.00 -8.58 -11.52
CA THR A 131 7.61 -8.62 -12.94
C THR A 131 7.66 -7.25 -13.59
N GLY A 132 7.47 -6.15 -12.83
CA GLY A 132 7.65 -4.79 -13.33
C GLY A 132 6.73 -4.40 -14.50
N LYS A 133 5.68 -5.19 -14.79
CA LYS A 133 4.83 -5.03 -15.99
C LYS A 133 4.16 -3.66 -16.07
N THR A 134 3.94 -3.00 -14.94
CA THR A 134 3.28 -1.69 -14.87
C THR A 134 4.22 -0.60 -14.35
N THR A 135 3.95 0.66 -14.70
CA THR A 135 4.66 1.81 -14.14
C THR A 135 4.54 1.87 -12.61
N SER A 136 3.41 1.40 -12.06
CA SER A 136 3.23 1.31 -10.61
C SER A 136 4.14 0.25 -9.99
N ALA A 137 4.17 -0.96 -10.54
CA ALA A 137 5.06 -2.03 -10.08
C ALA A 137 6.52 -1.57 -10.04
N ARG A 138 7.02 -0.99 -11.14
CA ARG A 138 8.38 -0.44 -11.22
C ARG A 138 8.64 0.63 -10.17
N ARG A 139 7.70 1.57 -9.99
CA ARG A 139 7.84 2.64 -8.99
C ARG A 139 7.85 2.11 -7.56
N LEU A 140 6.98 1.15 -7.23
CA LEU A 140 6.93 0.56 -5.90
C LEU A 140 8.18 -0.26 -5.61
N ALA A 141 8.74 -0.93 -6.63
CA ALA A 141 9.96 -1.72 -6.50
C ALA A 141 11.21 -0.88 -6.15
N ASN A 142 11.19 0.43 -6.40
CA ASN A 142 12.26 1.36 -6.01
C ASN A 142 12.23 1.74 -4.52
N GLY A 143 11.22 1.30 -3.78
CA GLY A 143 11.02 1.62 -2.38
C GLY A 143 10.77 0.38 -1.54
N ARG A 144 10.75 0.55 -0.22
CA ARG A 144 10.37 -0.54 0.69
C ARG A 144 8.86 -0.75 0.63
N VAL A 145 8.44 -2.01 0.66
CA VAL A 145 7.02 -2.40 0.76
C VAL A 145 6.84 -3.22 2.03
N ILE A 146 5.84 -2.84 2.83
CA ILE A 146 5.56 -3.40 4.16
C ILE A 146 4.13 -3.95 4.19
N MET A 147 3.95 -5.17 4.68
CA MET A 147 2.62 -5.79 4.80
C MET A 147 1.75 -5.07 5.84
N LEU A 148 0.47 -4.88 5.52
CA LEU A 148 -0.58 -4.39 6.42
C LEU A 148 -1.70 -5.42 6.61
N GLU A 149 -2.08 -6.11 5.53
CA GLU A 149 -2.96 -7.28 5.51
C GLU A 149 -2.35 -8.35 4.58
N PRO A 150 -2.42 -9.65 4.95
CA PRO A 150 -3.14 -10.21 6.09
C PRO A 150 -2.52 -9.83 7.44
N ALA A 151 -3.32 -9.81 8.51
CA ALA A 151 -2.93 -9.26 9.80
C ALA A 151 -1.76 -10.02 10.45
N GLN A 152 -1.61 -11.30 10.13
CA GLN A 152 -0.60 -12.23 10.62
C GLN A 152 0.82 -11.83 10.18
N THR A 153 0.95 -11.15 9.04
CA THR A 153 2.24 -10.73 8.47
C THR A 153 2.45 -9.22 8.55
N ARG A 154 1.55 -8.48 9.22
CA ARG A 154 1.63 -7.02 9.34
C ARG A 154 2.98 -6.57 9.90
N GLY A 155 3.57 -5.56 9.26
CA GLY A 155 4.87 -4.99 9.62
C GLY A 155 6.07 -5.70 8.99
N ARG A 156 5.89 -6.87 8.37
CA ARG A 156 6.96 -7.53 7.62
C ARG A 156 7.29 -6.76 6.35
N ALA A 157 8.58 -6.55 6.10
CA ALA A 157 9.06 -6.02 4.84
C ALA A 157 8.99 -7.12 3.78
N VAL A 158 8.06 -6.98 2.85
CA VAL A 158 7.83 -7.92 1.73
C VAL A 158 8.79 -7.61 0.59
N TRP A 159 9.22 -6.36 0.45
CA TRP A 159 10.16 -5.92 -0.56
C TRP A 159 11.10 -4.85 0.00
N GLN A 160 12.36 -4.91 -0.40
CA GLN A 160 13.34 -3.87 -0.23
C GLN A 160 14.09 -3.71 -1.55
N PRO A 161 14.39 -2.47 -1.99
CA PRO A 161 15.24 -2.28 -3.15
C PRO A 161 16.61 -2.91 -2.86
N ARG A 162 17.24 -3.53 -3.88
CA ARG A 162 18.61 -4.01 -3.74
C ARG A 162 19.51 -2.81 -3.44
N GLU A 163 20.41 -2.93 -2.48
CA GLU A 163 21.36 -1.86 -2.09
C GLU A 163 22.40 -1.54 -3.19
N SER A 164 22.32 -2.16 -4.36
CA SER A 164 23.24 -1.99 -5.48
C SER A 164 22.64 -1.09 -6.56
N GLU A 165 22.82 0.23 -6.42
CA GLU A 165 22.86 1.25 -7.50
C GLU A 165 22.95 2.72 -6.99
N LEU A 166 23.35 2.97 -5.73
CA LEU A 166 23.72 4.31 -5.25
C LEU A 166 25.24 4.53 -5.12
N ASN A 167 26.04 3.60 -5.62
CA ASN A 167 27.47 3.79 -5.89
C ASN A 167 27.70 3.65 -7.40
N ILE A 168 27.38 4.70 -8.15
CA ILE A 168 28.08 4.98 -9.42
C ILE A 168 28.72 6.35 -9.24
N GLU A 169 30.00 6.26 -8.89
CA GLU A 169 31.13 7.13 -9.20
C GLU A 169 31.08 8.64 -8.90
N CYS A 170 32.04 9.01 -8.02
CA CYS A 170 32.89 10.20 -7.98
C CYS A 170 32.50 11.46 -8.76
#